data_AF-A0A957R2H7-F1
#
_entry.id   AF-A0A957R2H7-F1
#
_cell.length_a   1.000
_cell.length_b   1.000
_cell.length_c   1.000
_cell.angle_alpha   90.00
_cell.angle_beta   90.00
_cell.angle_gamma   90.00
#
_symmetry.space_group_name_H-M   'P 1'
#
loop_
_entity.id
_entity.type
_entity.pdbx_description
1 polymer ?
#
loop_
_entity_poly.entity_id
_entity_poly.type
_entity_poly.pdbx_seq_one_letter_code
_entity_poly.pdbx_strand_id
1 'polypeptide(L)'
;MAETEPKKRTGAVKKQPSENKKDKQPNPLTKYLRETRGEMRKVTWPTRQEAQRLTAIVIGFTIVFALFLGLLDFVWANSLEILIQTIVGA
;
A
#
# COMPACT_ATOMS: atom_id res chain seq x y z
N MET A 1 -0.02 -84.05 0.92
CA MET A 1 -1.42 -83.65 1.16
C MET A 1 -1.43 -82.36 1.96
N ALA A 2 -1.52 -81.22 1.28
CA ALA A 2 -2.08 -79.97 1.79
C ALA A 2 -2.14 -79.00 0.60
N GLU A 3 -3.37 -78.76 0.20
CA GLU A 3 -3.85 -77.91 -0.89
C GLU A 3 -3.29 -76.46 -0.82
N THR A 4 -2.98 -75.93 -2.00
CA THR A 4 -3.17 -74.55 -2.49
C THR A 4 -3.28 -73.37 -1.51
N GLU A 5 -2.57 -72.27 -1.81
CA GLU A 5 -3.20 -70.96 -2.12
C GLU A 5 -2.24 -70.03 -2.91
N PRO A 6 -2.52 -69.72 -4.20
CA PRO A 6 -2.14 -68.45 -4.79
C PRO A 6 -3.42 -67.61 -4.98
N LYS A 7 -3.76 -66.78 -4.00
CA LYS A 7 -4.96 -65.93 -4.07
C LYS A 7 -4.62 -64.50 -4.45
N LYS A 8 -4.25 -64.34 -5.73
CA LYS A 8 -4.42 -63.08 -6.47
C LYS A 8 -5.93 -62.81 -6.55
N ARG A 9 -6.45 -62.05 -5.58
CA ARG A 9 -7.79 -61.46 -5.62
C ARG A 9 -7.64 -60.00 -5.24
N THR A 10 -7.71 -59.09 -6.20
CA THR A 10 -8.92 -58.55 -6.82
C THR A 10 -8.90 -57.08 -6.43
N GLY A 11 -9.01 -56.22 -7.43
CA GLY A 11 -8.95 -54.79 -7.25
C GLY A 11 -9.98 -54.29 -6.25
N ALA A 12 -9.53 -53.34 -5.43
CA ALA A 12 -10.36 -52.30 -4.89
C ALA A 12 -9.52 -51.02 -4.98
N VAL A 13 -9.41 -50.53 -6.22
CA VAL A 13 -9.00 -49.15 -6.53
C VAL A 13 -9.83 -48.24 -5.63
N LYS A 14 -9.16 -47.61 -4.67
CA LYS A 14 -9.76 -46.63 -3.76
C LYS A 14 -10.18 -45.44 -4.63
N LYS A 15 -11.49 -45.39 -4.94
CA LYS A 15 -12.13 -44.33 -5.70
C LYS A 15 -11.86 -42.99 -5.01
N GLN A 16 -11.04 -42.18 -5.67
CA GLN A 16 -10.87 -40.77 -5.35
C GLN A 16 -12.26 -40.10 -5.43
N PRO A 17 -12.70 -39.37 -4.39
CA PRO A 17 -13.91 -38.57 -4.48
C PRO A 17 -13.71 -37.45 -5.51
N SER A 18 -14.34 -37.65 -6.67
CA SER A 18 -14.97 -36.64 -7.52
C SER A 18 -14.42 -35.22 -7.38
N GLU A 19 -13.50 -34.91 -8.28
CA GLU A 19 -13.25 -33.58 -8.80
C GLU A 19 -14.56 -32.91 -9.21
N ASN A 20 -15.00 -31.90 -8.43
CA ASN A 20 -15.97 -30.92 -8.89
C ASN A 20 -15.45 -29.54 -8.49
N LYS A 21 -14.36 -29.13 -9.14
CA LYS A 21 -14.06 -27.72 -9.27
C LYS A 21 -14.96 -27.20 -10.38
N LYS A 22 -16.14 -26.68 -10.00
CA LYS A 22 -16.85 -25.74 -10.86
C LYS A 22 -15.86 -24.64 -11.20
N ASP A 23 -15.37 -24.63 -12.43
CA ASP A 23 -14.61 -23.54 -12.99
C ASP A 23 -15.50 -22.30 -12.97
N LYS A 24 -15.42 -21.56 -11.85
CA LYS A 24 -15.96 -20.22 -11.75
C LYS A 24 -15.13 -19.40 -12.72
N GLN A 25 -15.68 -19.19 -13.91
CA GLN A 25 -15.28 -18.15 -14.84
C GLN A 25 -14.85 -16.93 -14.00
N PRO A 26 -13.57 -16.54 -13.99
CA PRO A 26 -13.14 -15.42 -13.18
C PRO A 26 -13.83 -14.18 -13.73
N ASN A 27 -14.68 -13.54 -12.92
CA ASN A 27 -15.27 -12.25 -13.28
C ASN A 27 -14.16 -11.31 -13.76
N PRO A 28 -14.36 -10.53 -14.84
CA PRO A 28 -13.31 -9.68 -15.41
C PRO A 28 -12.70 -8.73 -14.36
N LEU A 29 -13.48 -8.26 -13.39
CA LEU A 29 -13.02 -7.50 -12.23
C LEU A 29 -12.05 -8.28 -11.32
N THR A 30 -12.31 -9.56 -11.07
CA THR A 30 -11.44 -10.40 -10.24
C THR A 30 -10.10 -10.70 -10.93
N LYS A 31 -10.12 -10.84 -12.27
CA LYS A 31 -8.93 -10.95 -13.09
C LYS A 31 -8.10 -9.66 -13.04
N TYR A 32 -8.75 -8.51 -13.24
CA TYR A 32 -8.13 -7.19 -13.16
C TYR A 32 -7.48 -6.93 -11.79
N LEU A 33 -8.20 -7.14 -10.69
CA LEU A 33 -7.65 -6.97 -9.33
C LEU A 33 -6.46 -7.90 -9.05
N ARG A 34 -6.47 -9.12 -9.62
CA ARG A 34 -5.37 -10.07 -9.49
C ARG A 34 -4.14 -9.60 -10.25
N GLU A 35 -4.33 -9.06 -11.45
CA GLU A 35 -3.27 -8.46 -12.26
C GLU A 35 -2.69 -7.21 -11.57
N THR A 36 -3.55 -6.27 -11.12
CA THR A 36 -3.11 -5.06 -10.38
C THR A 36 -2.33 -5.41 -9.11
N ARG A 37 -2.75 -6.46 -8.37
CA ARG A 37 -2.02 -6.92 -7.18
C ARG A 37 -0.65 -7.53 -7.52
N GLY A 38 -0.52 -8.16 -8.69
CA GLY A 38 0.76 -8.62 -9.21
C GLY A 38 1.72 -7.44 -9.45
N GLU A 39 1.22 -6.36 -10.03
CA GLU A 39 2.07 -5.21 -10.38
C GLU A 39 2.33 -4.27 -9.21
N MET A 40 1.40 -4.14 -8.26
CA MET A 40 1.64 -3.45 -6.99
C MET A 40 2.80 -4.08 -6.18
N ARG A 41 3.10 -5.36 -6.39
CA ARG A 41 4.25 -6.03 -5.77
C ARG A 41 5.59 -5.60 -6.36
N LYS A 42 5.59 -5.03 -7.58
CA LYS A 42 6.79 -4.41 -8.19
C LYS A 42 7.06 -3.01 -7.63
N VAL A 43 6.08 -2.41 -6.95
CA VAL A 43 6.27 -1.12 -6.27
C VAL A 43 7.13 -1.37 -5.02
N THR A 44 8.32 -0.80 -5.02
CA THR A 44 9.22 -0.76 -3.87
C THR A 44 8.65 0.16 -2.80
N TRP A 45 7.78 -0.39 -1.96
CA TRP A 45 7.32 0.31 -0.78
C TRP A 45 8.49 0.47 0.19
N PRO A 46 8.76 1.69 0.66
CA PRO A 46 9.83 1.94 1.61
C PRO A 46 9.59 1.10 2.87
N THR A 47 10.68 0.64 3.48
CA THR A 47 10.59 -0.05 4.77
C THR A 47 9.95 0.88 5.81
N ARG A 48 9.25 0.33 6.82
CA ARG A 48 8.57 1.15 7.84
C ARG A 48 9.52 2.16 8.51
N GLN A 49 10.77 1.78 8.68
CA GLN A 49 11.82 2.63 9.27
C GLN A 49 12.20 3.78 8.34
N GLU A 50 12.31 3.51 7.04
CA GLU A 50 12.64 4.51 6.04
C GLU A 50 11.50 5.51 5.82
N ALA A 51 10.25 5.03 5.77
CA ALA A 51 9.07 5.88 5.75
C ALA A 51 9.02 6.83 6.96
N GLN A 52 9.33 6.33 8.16
CA GLN A 52 9.39 7.14 9.38
C GLN A 52 10.50 8.19 9.33
N ARG A 53 11.70 7.83 8.88
CA ARG A 53 12.83 8.77 8.74
C ARG A 53 12.50 9.89 7.76
N LEU A 54 11.97 9.53 6.59
CA LEU A 54 11.57 10.51 5.57
C LEU A 54 10.48 11.44 6.10
N THR A 55 9.48 10.89 6.79
CA THR A 55 8.40 11.71 7.39
C THR A 55 8.94 12.63 8.49
N ALA A 56 9.86 12.17 9.33
CA ALA A 56 10.47 12.99 10.37
C ALA A 56 11.26 14.18 9.78
N ILE A 57 11.99 13.96 8.69
CA ILE A 57 12.68 15.02 7.96
C ILE A 57 11.68 16.05 7.43
N VAL A 58 10.59 15.59 6.79
CA VAL A 58 9.54 16.48 6.28
C VAL A 58 8.92 17.29 7.41
N ILE A 59 8.59 16.68 8.55
CA ILE A 59 8.05 17.41 9.72
C ILE A 59 9.02 18.52 10.15
N GLY A 60 10.31 18.19 10.30
CA GLY A 60 11.33 19.18 10.66
C GLY A 60 11.41 20.34 9.66
N PHE A 61 11.44 20.02 8.36
CA PHE A 61 11.45 21.01 7.29
C PHE A 61 10.21 21.91 7.31
N THR A 62 9.03 21.33 7.56
CA THR A 62 7.76 22.06 7.60
C THR A 62 7.72 23.06 8.76
N ILE A 63 8.27 22.68 9.92
CA ILE A 63 8.38 23.59 11.08
C ILE A 63 9.29 24.78 10.76
N VAL A 64 10.45 24.53 10.14
CA VAL A 64 11.37 25.60 9.73
C VAL A 64 10.70 26.54 8.74
N PHE A 65 9.99 26.01 7.74
CA PHE A 65 9.25 26.81 6.77
C PHE A 65 8.10 27.61 7.41
N ALA A 66 7.37 27.02 8.36
CA ALA A 66 6.30 27.72 9.07
C ALA A 66 6.85 28.90 9.88
N LEU A 67 7.99 28.73 10.56
CA LEU A 67 8.65 29.84 11.27
C LEU A 67 9.17 30.90 10.31
N PHE A 68 9.80 30.48 9.20
CA PHE A 68 10.32 31.40 8.19
C PHE A 68 9.21 32.25 7.57
N LEU A 69 8.13 31.60 7.10
CA LEU A 69 6.97 32.30 6.54
C LEU A 69 6.28 33.16 7.59
N GLY A 70 6.05 32.66 8.81
CA GLY A 70 5.44 33.46 9.87
C GLY A 70 6.24 34.72 10.23
N LEU A 71 7.56 34.64 10.21
CA LEU A 71 8.42 35.81 10.40
C LEU A 71 8.31 36.79 9.21
N LEU A 72 8.27 36.24 7.98
CA LEU A 72 8.07 37.02 6.76
C LEU A 72 6.73 37.77 6.80
N ASP A 73 5.64 37.08 7.11
CA ASP A 73 4.29 37.64 7.25
C ASP A 73 4.28 38.77 8.29
N PHE A 74 4.95 38.58 9.42
CA PHE A 74 5.09 39.63 10.44
C PHE A 74 5.82 40.86 9.89
N VAL A 75 6.96 40.68 9.24
CA VAL A 75 7.73 41.81 8.66
C VAL A 75 6.90 42.56 7.63
N TRP A 76 6.20 41.85 6.75
CA TRP A 76 5.33 42.48 5.74
C TRP A 76 4.17 43.23 6.37
N ALA A 77 3.47 42.64 7.34
CA ALA A 77 2.35 43.28 8.02
C ALA A 77 2.76 44.61 8.68
N ASN A 78 3.84 44.60 9.46
CA ASN A 78 4.36 45.81 10.10
C ASN A 78 4.82 46.85 9.05
N SER A 79 5.49 46.42 7.99
CA SER A 79 5.96 47.34 6.93
C SER A 79 4.80 48.02 6.20
N LEU A 80 3.72 47.28 5.93
CA LEU A 80 2.52 47.81 5.29
C LEU A 80 1.76 48.76 6.21
N GLU A 81 1.64 48.45 7.51
CA GLU A 81 0.99 49.32 8.48
C GLU A 81 1.69 50.68 8.57
N ILE A 82 3.03 50.68 8.67
CA ILE A 82 3.84 51.90 8.70
C ILE A 82 3.65 52.70 7.40
N LEU A 83 3.64 52.02 6.24
CA LEU A 83 3.44 52.66 4.95
C LEU A 83 2.06 53.34 4.85
N ILE A 84 1.00 52.63 5.28
CA ILE A 84 -0.37 53.16 5.26
C ILE A 84 -0.50 54.34 6.22
N GLN A 85 0.04 54.25 7.44
CA GLN A 85 0.03 55.36 8.39
C GLN A 85 0.79 56.59 7.86
N THR A 86 1.90 56.38 7.15
CA THR A 86 2.68 57.48 6.54
C THR A 86 1.90 58.16 5.41
N ILE A 87 1.12 57.42 4.62
CA ILE A 87 0.34 57.97 3.50
C ILE A 87 -0.97 58.63 3.97
N VAL A 88 -1.64 58.08 5.00
CA VAL A 88 -2.92 58.59 5.52
C VAL A 88 -2.71 59.71 6.55
N GLY A 89 -1.60 59.66 7.29
CA GLY A 89 -1.26 60.64 8.32
C GLY A 89 -0.41 61.83 7.83
N ALA A 90 0.01 61.82 6.56
CA ALA A 90 0.63 62.96 5.87
C ALA A 90 -0.42 63.68 5.00
#